data_AF-A0A9D8RB17-F1
#
_entry.id   AF-A0A9D8RB17-F1
#
_cell.length_a   1.000
_cell.length_b   1.000
_cell.length_c   1.000
_cell.angle_alpha   90.00
_cell.angle_beta   90.00
_cell.angle_gamma   90.00
#
_symmetry.space_group_name_H-M   'P 1'
#
loop_
_entity.id
_entity.type
_entity.pdbx_description
1 polymer ?
#
loop_
_entity_poly.entity_id
_entity_poly.type
_entity_poly.pdbx_seq_one_letter_code
_entity_poly.pdbx_strand_id
1 'polypeptide(L)'
;MTVVLQHGNDVSTFTGVNAFINANAEAVDGDVIILSSGSFNVSPITKSISVYGAGFEKDENSNTDVSKINGQLNLGVSGGETLANIHLEGISFNAAVNTYVPLEGFVMEKCYVNGNVNVGANSNTMIRNCVITGAIDGGNKLAENCIMQNCYIGGAINTFIAESNVKIDHCIACNLVGPYYCSNSIFPYYWVGAYYDRAAFANTEGAVVHNCIFRNFNYNNQDKNVFLDCYAVDIRDIFSDAQNATYSASRTFEIQQPGIWVGTDGQEIGIRYGWSKVPKTPVVTNLNTTVSGENLEVDYDAIVR
;
A
#
# COMPACT_ATOMS: atom_id res chain seq x y z
N MET A 1 24.51 -1.10 -3.83
CA MET A 1 23.19 -1.72 -3.66
C MET A 1 23.40 -3.17 -3.27
N THR A 2 22.73 -3.58 -2.20
CA THR A 2 22.95 -4.84 -1.50
C THR A 2 21.61 -5.40 -1.09
N VAL A 3 21.49 -6.72 -1.11
CA VAL A 3 20.36 -7.46 -0.57
C VAL A 3 20.89 -8.46 0.46
N VAL A 4 20.24 -8.51 1.61
CA VAL A 4 20.49 -9.49 2.66
C VAL A 4 19.36 -10.50 2.63
N LEU A 5 19.70 -11.78 2.57
CA LEU A 5 18.79 -12.90 2.80
C LEU A 5 19.05 -13.43 4.20
N GLN A 6 18.02 -13.52 5.02
CA GLN A 6 18.07 -14.10 6.34
C GLN A 6 17.23 -15.39 6.36
N HIS A 7 17.89 -16.49 6.72
CA HIS A 7 17.29 -17.80 6.93
C HIS A 7 17.50 -18.21 8.40
N GLY A 8 16.52 -17.93 9.26
CA GLY A 8 16.67 -18.09 10.70
C GLY A 8 17.82 -17.22 11.25
N ASN A 9 18.93 -17.87 11.66
CA ASN A 9 20.14 -17.21 12.15
C ASN A 9 21.21 -17.01 11.06
N ASP A 10 21.04 -17.64 9.90
CA ASP A 10 22.00 -17.56 8.80
C ASP A 10 21.73 -16.33 7.94
N VAL A 11 22.80 -15.67 7.49
CA VAL A 11 22.73 -14.43 6.71
C VAL A 11 23.62 -14.54 5.48
N SER A 12 23.02 -14.30 4.31
CA SER A 12 23.69 -14.27 3.01
C SER A 12 23.54 -12.88 2.39
N THR A 13 24.59 -12.41 1.70
CA THR A 13 24.60 -11.07 1.09
C THR A 13 24.84 -11.14 -0.40
N PHE A 14 24.00 -10.44 -1.16
CA PHE A 14 24.06 -10.33 -2.62
C PHE A 14 24.25 -8.87 -3.02
N THR A 15 24.99 -8.61 -4.10
CA THR A 15 25.29 -7.24 -4.55
C THR A 15 24.98 -7.03 -6.03
N GLY A 16 24.72 -5.77 -6.40
CA GLY A 16 24.42 -5.38 -7.77
C GLY A 16 22.94 -5.44 -8.15
N VAL A 17 22.63 -5.12 -9.41
CA VAL A 17 21.25 -4.92 -9.89
C VAL A 17 20.40 -6.20 -9.84
N ASN A 18 21.02 -7.37 -9.89
CA ASN A 18 20.34 -8.67 -9.80
C ASN A 18 20.37 -9.27 -8.38
N ALA A 19 20.81 -8.51 -7.37
CA ALA A 19 20.92 -9.01 -6.00
C ALA A 19 19.59 -9.55 -5.45
N PHE A 20 18.47 -8.87 -5.77
CA PHE A 20 17.14 -9.36 -5.38
C PHE A 20 16.78 -10.68 -6.06
N ILE A 21 17.06 -10.82 -7.36
CA ILE A 21 16.81 -12.06 -8.11
C ILE A 21 17.60 -13.22 -7.49
N ASN A 22 18.88 -12.98 -7.16
CA ASN A 22 19.75 -14.00 -6.58
C ASN A 22 19.27 -14.41 -5.18
N ALA A 23 18.94 -13.43 -4.33
CA ALA A 23 18.39 -13.69 -3.00
C ALA A 23 17.05 -14.45 -3.07
N ASN A 24 16.13 -14.03 -3.95
CA ASN A 24 14.85 -14.69 -4.17
C ASN A 24 15.02 -16.12 -4.70
N ALA A 25 16.05 -16.39 -5.52
CA ALA A 25 16.34 -17.73 -6.00
C ALA A 25 16.77 -18.67 -4.86
N GLU A 26 17.60 -18.19 -3.93
CA GLU A 26 18.11 -18.96 -2.79
C GLU A 26 17.13 -19.05 -1.61
N ALA A 27 16.20 -18.11 -1.48
CA ALA A 27 15.24 -18.08 -0.38
C ALA A 27 14.40 -19.37 -0.32
N VAL A 28 13.90 -19.69 0.87
CA VAL A 28 12.86 -20.71 1.11
C VAL A 28 11.70 -20.08 1.89
N ASP A 29 10.62 -20.85 2.08
CA ASP A 29 9.48 -20.37 2.86
C ASP A 29 9.90 -19.97 4.29
N GLY A 30 9.41 -18.81 4.73
CA GLY A 30 9.74 -18.21 6.02
C GLY A 30 10.92 -17.23 6.00
N ASP A 31 11.65 -17.14 4.89
CA ASP A 31 12.81 -16.26 4.81
C ASP A 31 12.46 -14.77 4.74
N VAL A 32 13.45 -13.96 5.15
CA VAL A 32 13.38 -12.50 5.08
C VAL A 32 14.44 -11.98 4.12
N ILE A 33 14.00 -11.15 3.16
CA ILE A 33 14.85 -10.43 2.23
C ILE A 33 14.86 -8.94 2.61
N ILE A 34 16.03 -8.37 2.84
CA ILE A 34 16.19 -6.96 3.21
C ILE A 34 16.97 -6.25 2.11
N LEU A 35 16.38 -5.21 1.53
CA LEU A 35 16.96 -4.41 0.46
C LEU A 35 17.62 -3.16 1.03
N SER A 36 18.86 -2.88 0.62
CA SER A 36 19.42 -1.54 0.77
C SER A 36 18.69 -0.55 -0.15
N SER A 37 18.98 0.75 0.02
CA SER A 37 18.68 1.73 -1.02
C SER A 37 19.33 1.34 -2.36
N GLY A 38 18.65 1.57 -3.47
CA GLY A 38 19.11 1.18 -4.80
C GLY A 38 17.97 0.73 -5.70
N SER A 39 18.31 0.32 -6.92
CA SER A 39 17.35 -0.21 -7.89
C SER A 39 17.71 -1.64 -8.26
N PHE A 40 16.77 -2.55 -8.07
CA PHE A 40 16.95 -3.99 -8.28
C PHE A 40 16.00 -4.49 -9.37
N ASN A 41 16.50 -5.38 -10.21
CA ASN A 41 15.68 -6.16 -11.11
C ASN A 41 14.87 -7.19 -10.30
N VAL A 42 13.72 -7.59 -10.84
CA VAL A 42 12.78 -8.47 -10.16
C VAL A 42 12.51 -9.75 -10.94
N SER A 43 12.35 -10.84 -10.19
CA SER A 43 11.79 -12.11 -10.65
C SER A 43 10.51 -12.40 -9.87
N PRO A 44 9.63 -13.29 -10.37
CA PRO A 44 8.43 -13.68 -9.63
C PRO A 44 8.79 -14.22 -8.24
N ILE A 45 7.99 -13.87 -7.23
CA ILE A 45 8.07 -14.46 -5.89
C ILE A 45 7.12 -15.65 -5.86
N THR A 46 7.65 -16.85 -5.63
CA THR A 46 6.87 -18.10 -5.59
C THR A 46 6.96 -18.80 -4.23
N LYS A 47 7.41 -18.08 -3.21
CA LYS A 47 7.71 -18.58 -1.87
C LYS A 47 7.09 -17.65 -0.84
N SER A 48 6.77 -18.18 0.33
CA SER A 48 6.18 -17.44 1.45
C SER A 48 7.27 -16.65 2.17
N ILE A 49 7.63 -15.48 1.64
CA ILE A 49 8.76 -14.66 2.14
C ILE A 49 8.32 -13.25 2.54
N SER A 50 9.11 -12.63 3.41
CA SER A 50 9.01 -11.20 3.71
C SER A 50 10.08 -10.41 2.99
N VAL A 51 9.74 -9.27 2.40
CA VAL A 51 10.67 -8.36 1.74
C VAL A 51 10.55 -6.97 2.35
N TYR A 52 11.65 -6.48 2.93
CA TYR A 52 11.76 -5.16 3.53
C TYR A 52 12.71 -4.29 2.72
N GLY A 53 12.26 -3.11 2.33
CA GLY A 53 13.07 -2.07 1.70
C GLY A 53 13.33 -0.90 2.63
N ALA A 54 14.21 0.00 2.18
CA ALA A 54 14.64 1.18 2.92
C ALA A 54 13.59 2.32 2.93
N GLY A 55 12.52 2.21 2.14
CA GLY A 55 11.49 3.23 1.99
C GLY A 55 11.04 3.37 0.54
N PHE A 56 9.80 3.85 0.35
CA PHE A 56 9.27 4.17 -0.97
C PHE A 56 9.46 5.64 -1.38
N GLU A 57 9.74 6.52 -0.41
CA GLU A 57 10.25 7.87 -0.62
C GLU A 57 11.58 8.05 0.08
N LYS A 58 12.34 9.06 -0.33
CA LYS A 58 13.58 9.42 0.36
C LYS A 58 13.24 9.89 1.77
N ASP A 59 13.91 9.31 2.76
CA ASP A 59 13.85 9.81 4.12
C ASP A 59 14.93 10.89 4.29
N GLU A 60 14.49 12.16 4.33
CA GLU A 60 15.39 13.30 4.48
C GLU A 60 16.03 13.38 5.88
N ASN A 61 15.41 12.80 6.92
CA ASN A 61 15.97 12.81 8.27
C ASN A 61 17.19 11.90 8.39
N SER A 62 17.13 10.71 7.79
CA SER A 62 18.24 9.75 7.78
C SER A 62 19.08 9.83 6.50
N ASN A 63 18.74 10.72 5.56
CA ASN A 63 19.30 10.80 4.22
C ASN A 63 19.34 9.43 3.50
N THR A 64 18.29 8.62 3.68
CA THR A 64 18.19 7.29 3.09
C THR A 64 17.41 7.34 1.79
N ASP A 65 18.04 6.87 0.71
CA ASP A 65 17.40 6.73 -0.58
C ASP A 65 16.45 5.52 -0.66
N VAL A 66 15.60 5.52 -1.68
CA VAL A 66 14.54 4.54 -1.92
C VAL A 66 15.09 3.15 -2.29
N SER A 67 14.41 2.08 -1.83
CA SER A 67 14.57 0.73 -2.41
C SER A 67 13.57 0.55 -3.55
N LYS A 68 14.09 0.51 -4.78
CA LYS A 68 13.29 0.44 -6.00
C LYS A 68 13.32 -0.95 -6.61
N ILE A 69 12.16 -1.48 -6.94
CA ILE A 69 12.01 -2.64 -7.80
C ILE A 69 11.72 -2.16 -9.22
N ASN A 70 12.56 -2.57 -10.16
CA ASN A 70 12.49 -2.21 -11.58
C ASN A 70 11.85 -3.34 -12.38
N GLY A 71 10.59 -3.14 -12.77
CA GLY A 71 9.76 -4.12 -13.46
C GLY A 71 8.50 -4.47 -12.67
N GLN A 72 7.63 -5.23 -13.32
CA GLN A 72 6.42 -5.75 -12.72
C GLN A 72 6.77 -6.88 -11.75
N LEU A 73 6.30 -6.78 -10.50
CA LEU A 73 6.40 -7.88 -9.54
C LEU A 73 5.22 -8.82 -9.75
N ASN A 74 5.51 -10.11 -9.91
CA ASN A 74 4.52 -11.15 -10.00
C ASN A 74 4.59 -12.01 -8.73
N LEU A 75 3.46 -12.13 -8.03
CA LEU A 75 3.28 -13.02 -6.90
C LEU A 75 2.66 -14.32 -7.40
N GLY A 76 3.44 -15.39 -7.32
CA GLY A 76 3.15 -16.68 -7.93
C GLY A 76 3.41 -16.73 -9.44
N VAL A 77 3.10 -17.90 -10.00
CA VAL A 77 3.14 -18.19 -11.44
C VAL A 77 1.76 -18.70 -11.87
N SER A 78 1.40 -18.45 -13.12
CA SER A 78 0.10 -18.89 -13.65
C SER A 78 -0.10 -20.39 -13.48
N GLY A 79 -1.22 -20.78 -12.88
CA GLY A 79 -1.54 -22.19 -12.57
C GLY A 79 -0.84 -22.74 -11.32
N GLY A 80 -0.13 -21.89 -10.56
CA GLY A 80 0.42 -22.26 -9.25
C GLY A 80 -0.62 -22.34 -8.14
N GLU A 81 -0.18 -22.80 -6.98
CA GLU A 81 -0.99 -22.90 -5.77
C GLU A 81 -1.06 -21.57 -5.00
N THR A 82 -1.98 -21.49 -4.04
CA THR A 82 -2.10 -20.35 -3.11
C THR A 82 -0.77 -20.08 -2.42
N LEU A 83 -0.36 -18.81 -2.35
CA LEU A 83 0.81 -18.39 -1.57
C LEU A 83 0.38 -17.71 -0.28
N ALA A 84 0.99 -18.09 0.82
CA ALA A 84 0.65 -17.58 2.14
C ALA A 84 1.71 -16.60 2.66
N ASN A 85 1.29 -15.68 3.53
CA ASN A 85 2.16 -14.89 4.40
C ASN A 85 3.28 -14.11 3.68
N ILE A 86 3.01 -13.61 2.48
CA ILE A 86 3.92 -12.70 1.79
C ILE A 86 3.81 -11.31 2.44
N HIS A 87 4.94 -10.74 2.83
CA HIS A 87 5.02 -9.37 3.36
C HIS A 87 5.89 -8.52 2.45
N LEU A 88 5.41 -7.35 2.03
CA LEU A 88 6.16 -6.36 1.28
C LEU A 88 6.10 -5.04 2.05
N GLU A 89 7.25 -4.52 2.49
CA GLU A 89 7.29 -3.23 3.19
C GLU A 89 8.40 -2.32 2.70
N GLY A 90 8.12 -1.04 2.50
CA GLY A 90 9.15 -0.04 2.24
C GLY A 90 9.76 -0.10 0.85
N ILE A 91 8.97 -0.47 -0.16
CA ILE A 91 9.46 -0.70 -1.52
C ILE A 91 8.73 0.24 -2.51
N SER A 92 9.48 0.83 -3.42
CA SER A 92 8.95 1.55 -4.58
C SER A 92 8.96 0.66 -5.82
N PHE A 93 7.79 0.21 -6.26
CA PHE A 93 7.57 -0.48 -7.52
C PHE A 93 7.31 0.54 -8.64
N ASN A 94 8.10 0.49 -9.71
CA ASN A 94 7.89 1.38 -10.86
C ASN A 94 6.85 0.86 -11.87
N ALA A 95 6.25 -0.30 -11.60
CA ALA A 95 5.19 -0.94 -12.37
C ALA A 95 4.18 -1.61 -11.41
N ALA A 96 3.25 -2.38 -11.98
CA ALA A 96 2.22 -3.10 -11.22
C ALA A 96 2.79 -4.21 -10.31
N VAL A 97 2.01 -4.56 -9.28
CA VAL A 97 2.19 -5.75 -8.45
C VAL A 97 1.03 -6.70 -8.74
N ASN A 98 1.30 -7.75 -9.48
CA ASN A 98 0.29 -8.69 -9.95
C ASN A 98 0.27 -9.95 -9.10
N THR A 99 -0.93 -10.51 -8.93
CA THR A 99 -1.14 -11.82 -8.32
C THR A 99 -1.55 -12.81 -9.40
N TYR A 100 -0.77 -13.87 -9.58
CA TYR A 100 -1.11 -14.97 -10.51
C TYR A 100 -1.74 -16.17 -9.83
N VAL A 101 -1.67 -16.20 -8.50
CA VAL A 101 -2.28 -17.20 -7.63
C VAL A 101 -3.04 -16.48 -6.51
N PRO A 102 -4.03 -17.13 -5.87
CA PRO A 102 -4.62 -16.61 -4.65
C PRO A 102 -3.55 -16.34 -3.58
N LEU A 103 -3.70 -15.26 -2.82
CA LEU A 103 -2.84 -15.00 -1.67
C LEU A 103 -3.62 -15.11 -0.36
N GLU A 104 -3.03 -15.74 0.65
CA GLU A 104 -3.58 -15.79 2.01
C GLU A 104 -2.65 -15.04 2.97
N GLY A 105 -3.18 -14.08 3.73
CA GLY A 105 -2.37 -13.33 4.70
C GLY A 105 -1.36 -12.38 4.04
N PHE A 106 -1.65 -11.88 2.83
CA PHE A 106 -0.78 -10.94 2.13
C PHE A 106 -0.76 -9.57 2.82
N VAL A 107 0.45 -9.05 3.04
CA VAL A 107 0.67 -7.74 3.66
C VAL A 107 1.51 -6.88 2.72
N MET A 108 0.98 -5.71 2.35
CA MET A 108 1.72 -4.66 1.66
C MET A 108 1.66 -3.38 2.49
N GLU A 109 2.80 -2.89 2.93
CA GLU A 109 2.88 -1.72 3.80
C GLU A 109 3.85 -0.70 3.27
N LYS A 110 3.51 0.59 3.32
CA LYS A 110 4.48 1.65 3.03
C LYS A 110 5.20 1.37 1.72
N CYS A 111 4.41 1.10 0.69
CA CYS A 111 4.90 0.83 -0.64
C CYS A 111 4.35 1.89 -1.59
N TYR A 112 5.14 2.18 -2.62
CA TYR A 112 4.69 2.94 -3.76
C TYR A 112 4.54 1.99 -4.95
N VAL A 113 3.39 2.01 -5.61
CA VAL A 113 3.14 1.20 -6.80
C VAL A 113 2.75 2.13 -7.95
N ASN A 114 3.65 2.26 -8.92
CA ASN A 114 3.35 2.96 -10.17
C ASN A 114 2.58 2.05 -11.14
N GLY A 115 1.37 1.70 -10.77
CA GLY A 115 0.56 0.73 -11.51
C GLY A 115 -0.56 0.18 -10.66
N ASN A 116 -1.09 -0.96 -11.09
CA ASN A 116 -2.19 -1.63 -10.42
C ASN A 116 -1.68 -2.60 -9.34
N VAL A 117 -2.56 -2.92 -8.40
CA VAL A 117 -2.40 -4.03 -7.45
C VAL A 117 -3.61 -4.96 -7.59
N ASN A 118 -3.38 -6.26 -7.79
CA ASN A 118 -4.46 -7.25 -7.83
C ASN A 118 -4.75 -7.81 -6.43
N VAL A 119 -6.03 -7.82 -6.05
CA VAL A 119 -6.51 -8.36 -4.76
C VAL A 119 -7.56 -9.45 -4.94
N GLY A 120 -8.05 -9.68 -6.17
CA GLY A 120 -8.99 -10.76 -6.47
C GLY A 120 -8.47 -12.15 -6.10
N ALA A 121 -9.35 -12.99 -5.52
CA ALA A 121 -9.06 -14.31 -4.96
C ALA A 121 -8.20 -14.32 -3.68
N ASN A 122 -7.82 -13.15 -3.15
CA ASN A 122 -7.05 -13.12 -1.91
C ASN A 122 -7.94 -13.26 -0.67
N SER A 123 -7.37 -13.78 0.40
CA SER A 123 -7.94 -13.80 1.74
C SER A 123 -7.00 -13.16 2.75
N ASN A 124 -7.57 -12.52 3.78
CA ASN A 124 -6.81 -11.91 4.89
C ASN A 124 -5.72 -10.92 4.42
N THR A 125 -6.02 -10.12 3.38
CA THR A 125 -5.06 -9.16 2.82
C THR A 125 -5.10 -7.83 3.55
N MET A 126 -3.93 -7.27 3.86
CA MET A 126 -3.78 -5.91 4.37
C MET A 126 -2.89 -5.09 3.44
N ILE A 127 -3.45 -4.01 2.89
CA ILE A 127 -2.69 -2.99 2.17
C ILE A 127 -2.78 -1.71 3.00
N ARG A 128 -1.67 -1.26 3.57
CA ARG A 128 -1.67 -0.09 4.43
C ARG A 128 -0.54 0.91 4.17
N ASN A 129 -0.80 2.18 4.41
CA ASN A 129 0.21 3.23 4.23
C ASN A 129 0.84 3.24 2.83
N CYS A 130 0.09 2.82 1.81
CA CYS A 130 0.59 2.70 0.44
C CYS A 130 0.12 3.83 -0.47
N VAL A 131 0.93 4.11 -1.49
CA VAL A 131 0.58 4.95 -2.62
C VAL A 131 0.45 4.06 -3.84
N ILE A 132 -0.75 3.94 -4.38
CA ILE A 132 -1.02 3.14 -5.59
C ILE A 132 -1.52 4.11 -6.65
N THR A 133 -0.73 4.37 -7.70
CA THR A 133 -1.12 5.34 -8.74
C THR A 133 -2.18 4.79 -9.67
N GLY A 134 -2.23 3.46 -9.85
CA GLY A 134 -3.24 2.75 -10.61
C GLY A 134 -4.40 2.25 -9.76
N ALA A 135 -5.04 1.19 -10.25
CA ALA A 135 -6.22 0.58 -9.65
C ALA A 135 -5.88 -0.51 -8.63
N ILE A 136 -6.82 -0.77 -7.72
CA ILE A 136 -6.92 -2.04 -7.00
C ILE A 136 -7.99 -2.88 -7.68
N ASP A 137 -7.59 -4.00 -8.27
CA ASP A 137 -8.43 -4.81 -9.16
C ASP A 137 -8.82 -6.14 -8.48
N GLY A 138 -10.12 -6.35 -8.33
CA GLY A 138 -10.72 -7.59 -7.83
C GLY A 138 -10.82 -8.71 -8.87
N GLY A 139 -10.58 -8.43 -10.15
CA GLY A 139 -10.48 -9.43 -11.22
C GLY A 139 -11.72 -10.30 -11.44
N ASN A 140 -12.91 -9.83 -11.02
CA ASN A 140 -14.16 -10.59 -10.90
C ASN A 140 -14.02 -11.87 -10.07
N LYS A 141 -13.24 -11.80 -8.99
CA LYS A 141 -13.02 -12.91 -8.05
C LYS A 141 -13.45 -12.50 -6.65
N LEU A 142 -13.71 -13.52 -5.82
CA LEU A 142 -13.99 -13.34 -4.39
C LEU A 142 -12.74 -12.79 -3.69
N ALA A 143 -12.88 -11.75 -2.89
CA ALA A 143 -11.83 -11.31 -1.97
C ALA A 143 -12.37 -11.34 -0.54
N GLU A 144 -11.70 -12.03 0.38
CA GLU A 144 -12.22 -12.28 1.73
C GLU A 144 -11.36 -11.57 2.77
N ASN A 145 -11.99 -10.83 3.69
CA ASN A 145 -11.31 -10.14 4.79
C ASN A 145 -10.11 -9.29 4.30
N CYS A 146 -10.34 -8.47 3.27
CA CYS A 146 -9.33 -7.61 2.69
C CYS A 146 -9.50 -6.17 3.20
N ILE A 147 -8.41 -5.53 3.61
CA ILE A 147 -8.42 -4.18 4.19
C ILE A 147 -7.43 -3.30 3.44
N MET A 148 -7.91 -2.15 2.99
CA MET A 148 -7.10 -1.03 2.54
C MET A 148 -7.21 0.07 3.59
N GLN A 149 -6.09 0.43 4.21
CA GLN A 149 -6.07 1.41 5.30
C GLN A 149 -4.99 2.46 5.09
N ASN A 150 -5.31 3.74 5.29
CA ASN A 150 -4.33 4.82 5.15
C ASN A 150 -3.66 4.72 3.78
N CYS A 151 -4.41 4.70 2.68
CA CYS A 151 -3.84 4.55 1.35
C CYS A 151 -4.27 5.70 0.43
N TYR A 152 -3.34 6.13 -0.42
CA TYR A 152 -3.67 6.93 -1.60
C TYR A 152 -3.85 5.98 -2.79
N ILE A 153 -4.99 6.06 -3.46
CA ILE A 153 -5.33 5.22 -4.60
C ILE A 153 -5.78 6.12 -5.76
N GLY A 154 -4.95 6.21 -6.80
CA GLY A 154 -5.19 7.09 -7.95
C GLY A 154 -6.21 6.52 -8.94
N GLY A 155 -6.30 5.19 -9.05
CA GLY A 155 -7.22 4.47 -9.92
C GLY A 155 -8.48 3.98 -9.20
N ALA A 156 -9.22 3.10 -9.88
CA ALA A 156 -10.44 2.50 -9.34
C ALA A 156 -10.14 1.40 -8.32
N ILE A 157 -11.09 1.15 -7.42
CA ILE A 157 -11.10 0.01 -6.52
C ILE A 157 -12.37 -0.77 -6.89
N ASN A 158 -12.27 -1.69 -7.83
CA ASN A 158 -13.46 -2.25 -8.47
C ASN A 158 -13.29 -3.74 -8.79
N THR A 159 -14.22 -4.26 -9.61
CA THR A 159 -14.18 -5.64 -10.14
C THR A 159 -14.16 -6.74 -9.09
N PHE A 160 -14.70 -6.49 -7.90
CA PHE A 160 -14.98 -7.54 -6.90
C PHE A 160 -16.35 -8.16 -7.17
N ILE A 161 -16.53 -9.45 -6.85
CA ILE A 161 -17.87 -10.05 -6.85
C ILE A 161 -18.66 -9.66 -5.59
N ALA A 162 -19.99 -9.81 -5.62
CA ALA A 162 -20.94 -9.42 -4.57
C ALA A 162 -20.59 -9.93 -3.17
N GLU A 163 -20.02 -11.14 -3.11
CA GLU A 163 -19.72 -11.86 -1.87
C GLU A 163 -18.40 -11.42 -1.23
N SER A 164 -17.63 -10.54 -1.89
CA SER A 164 -16.33 -10.11 -1.35
C SER A 164 -16.51 -9.29 -0.08
N ASN A 165 -15.57 -9.37 0.84
CA ASN A 165 -15.50 -8.51 2.02
C ASN A 165 -14.22 -7.67 1.95
N VAL A 166 -14.39 -6.45 1.44
CA VAL A 166 -13.32 -5.47 1.26
C VAL A 166 -13.68 -4.21 2.04
N LYS A 167 -12.79 -3.82 2.95
CA LYS A 167 -12.89 -2.59 3.75
C LYS A 167 -11.91 -1.53 3.23
N ILE A 168 -12.41 -0.33 2.99
CA ILE A 168 -11.60 0.87 2.79
C ILE A 168 -11.75 1.77 4.02
N ASP A 169 -10.63 2.14 4.64
CA ASP A 169 -10.63 2.98 5.82
C ASP A 169 -9.52 4.02 5.77
N HIS A 170 -9.84 5.27 6.13
CA HIS A 170 -8.83 6.36 6.14
C HIS A 170 -8.07 6.46 4.81
N CYS A 171 -8.75 6.36 3.67
CA CYS A 171 -8.09 6.40 2.35
C CYS A 171 -8.47 7.66 1.56
N ILE A 172 -7.67 7.96 0.55
CA ILE A 172 -8.05 8.85 -0.55
C ILE A 172 -8.14 8.00 -1.81
N ALA A 173 -9.35 7.81 -2.34
CA ALA A 173 -9.57 7.03 -3.55
C ALA A 173 -10.16 7.90 -4.67
N CYS A 174 -9.39 8.09 -5.74
CA CYS A 174 -9.63 9.11 -6.75
C CYS A 174 -10.44 8.61 -7.96
N ASN A 175 -11.18 7.51 -7.85
CA ASN A 175 -11.92 6.97 -8.99
C ASN A 175 -13.12 6.12 -8.51
N LEU A 176 -13.66 5.24 -9.36
CA LEU A 176 -14.77 4.34 -9.03
C LEU A 176 -14.40 3.39 -7.88
N VAL A 177 -15.37 3.14 -7.01
CA VAL A 177 -15.24 2.37 -5.78
C VAL A 177 -16.41 1.37 -5.72
N GLY A 178 -16.10 0.08 -5.89
CA GLY A 178 -16.99 -1.09 -5.76
C GLY A 178 -16.75 -2.05 -4.56
N PRO A 179 -16.23 -1.64 -3.39
CA PRO A 179 -16.21 -2.42 -2.15
C PRO A 179 -17.50 -2.22 -1.33
N TYR A 180 -17.70 -3.08 -0.33
CA TYR A 180 -18.95 -3.13 0.44
C TYR A 180 -18.90 -2.38 1.77
N TYR A 181 -17.71 -2.03 2.28
CA TYR A 181 -17.59 -1.20 3.48
C TYR A 181 -16.52 -0.11 3.32
N CYS A 182 -16.92 1.15 3.47
CA CYS A 182 -16.03 2.31 3.44
C CYS A 182 -16.23 3.18 4.68
N SER A 183 -15.15 3.57 5.33
CA SER A 183 -15.18 4.46 6.48
C SER A 183 -14.09 5.52 6.42
N ASN A 184 -14.35 6.69 6.99
CA ASN A 184 -13.34 7.71 7.29
C ASN A 184 -12.49 8.11 6.06
N SER A 185 -13.05 8.02 4.86
CA SER A 185 -12.31 8.14 3.59
C SER A 185 -12.78 9.32 2.75
N ILE A 186 -11.90 9.77 1.86
CA ILE A 186 -12.18 10.86 0.92
C ILE A 186 -12.25 10.26 -0.48
N PHE A 187 -13.34 10.55 -1.18
CA PHE A 187 -13.62 10.16 -2.57
C PHE A 187 -13.76 11.43 -3.41
N PRO A 188 -12.63 12.08 -3.76
CA PRO A 188 -12.65 13.44 -4.28
C PRO A 188 -12.95 13.50 -5.78
N TYR A 189 -12.99 12.37 -6.50
CA TYR A 189 -12.88 12.39 -7.95
C TYR A 189 -13.57 11.23 -8.70
N TYR A 190 -14.12 11.58 -9.86
CA TYR A 190 -14.13 10.74 -11.07
C TYR A 190 -14.12 11.66 -12.31
N TRP A 191 -13.17 11.47 -13.22
CA TRP A 191 -13.10 12.17 -14.52
C TRP A 191 -13.02 11.16 -15.64
N VAL A 192 -13.96 11.26 -16.58
CA VAL A 192 -13.76 10.82 -17.96
C VAL A 192 -14.41 11.83 -18.90
N GLY A 193 -13.68 12.90 -19.24
CA GLY A 193 -14.03 13.82 -20.33
C GLY A 193 -15.03 14.93 -19.99
N ALA A 194 -15.42 15.68 -21.03
CA ALA A 194 -16.15 16.96 -20.94
C ALA A 194 -17.63 16.85 -20.51
N TYR A 195 -18.13 15.65 -20.18
CA TYR A 195 -19.52 15.44 -19.83
C TYR A 195 -19.65 14.44 -18.66
N TYR A 196 -20.31 14.91 -17.61
CA TYR A 196 -20.81 14.21 -16.40
C TYR A 196 -19.90 14.21 -15.18
N ASP A 197 -20.32 14.98 -14.16
CA ASP A 197 -20.07 14.70 -12.75
C ASP A 197 -20.45 13.25 -12.46
N ARG A 198 -19.48 12.36 -12.22
CA ARG A 198 -19.80 11.01 -11.76
C ARG A 198 -19.30 10.77 -10.35
N ALA A 199 -20.06 9.92 -9.71
CA ALA A 199 -19.94 9.43 -8.36
C ALA A 199 -18.90 8.32 -8.24
N ALA A 200 -18.28 8.19 -7.07
CA ALA A 200 -17.41 7.08 -6.75
C ALA A 200 -18.17 5.74 -6.78
N PHE A 201 -19.42 5.72 -6.33
CA PHE A 201 -20.25 4.50 -6.19
C PHE A 201 -21.27 4.31 -7.32
N ALA A 202 -21.04 4.88 -8.50
CA ALA A 202 -22.02 4.92 -9.59
C ALA A 202 -22.45 3.54 -10.13
N ASN A 203 -21.64 2.50 -9.95
CA ASN A 203 -21.92 1.13 -10.39
C ASN A 203 -21.88 0.12 -9.24
N THR A 204 -22.08 0.61 -8.01
CA THR A 204 -21.96 -0.19 -6.79
C THR A 204 -23.32 -0.31 -6.13
N GLU A 205 -23.62 -1.50 -5.62
CA GLU A 205 -24.85 -1.82 -4.89
C GLU A 205 -24.48 -2.54 -3.59
N GLY A 206 -25.20 -2.25 -2.51
CA GLY A 206 -24.99 -2.87 -1.20
C GLY A 206 -23.80 -2.31 -0.41
N ALA A 207 -23.19 -1.21 -0.85
CA ALA A 207 -22.11 -0.58 -0.08
C ALA A 207 -22.64 0.12 1.16
N VAL A 208 -21.87 0.02 2.25
CA VAL A 208 -22.08 0.74 3.51
C VAL A 208 -20.94 1.75 3.66
N VAL A 209 -21.29 3.05 3.69
CA VAL A 209 -20.32 4.15 3.64
C VAL A 209 -20.55 5.11 4.79
N HIS A 210 -19.57 5.24 5.68
CA HIS A 210 -19.67 6.00 6.94
C HIS A 210 -18.61 7.10 7.01
N ASN A 211 -18.98 8.30 7.45
CA ASN A 211 -18.03 9.38 7.73
C ASN A 211 -17.04 9.61 6.58
N CYS A 212 -17.56 9.73 5.35
CA CYS A 212 -16.73 9.94 4.17
C CYS A 212 -17.00 11.32 3.54
N ILE A 213 -15.98 11.88 2.89
CA ILE A 213 -16.11 13.11 2.10
C ILE A 213 -16.17 12.75 0.63
N PHE A 214 -17.11 13.38 -0.09
CA PHE A 214 -17.32 13.23 -1.52
C PHE A 214 -17.26 14.59 -2.20
N ARG A 215 -16.90 14.62 -3.48
CA ARG A 215 -17.12 15.84 -4.28
C ARG A 215 -18.60 16.16 -4.44
N ASN A 216 -19.41 15.14 -4.70
CA ASN A 216 -20.85 15.25 -4.90
C ASN A 216 -21.53 13.93 -4.51
N PHE A 217 -22.72 14.01 -3.91
CA PHE A 217 -23.57 12.86 -3.62
C PHE A 217 -24.35 12.35 -4.84
N ASN A 218 -24.62 13.22 -5.81
CA ASN A 218 -25.39 12.85 -7.00
C ASN A 218 -24.75 11.65 -7.69
N TYR A 219 -25.59 10.71 -8.12
CA TYR A 219 -25.20 9.52 -8.89
C TYR A 219 -24.44 8.43 -8.11
N ASN A 220 -24.32 8.49 -6.78
CA ASN A 220 -23.70 7.42 -5.97
C ASN A 220 -24.65 6.23 -5.67
N ASN A 221 -25.67 5.99 -6.51
CA ASN A 221 -26.71 4.97 -6.30
C ASN A 221 -27.24 4.97 -4.84
N GLN A 222 -27.68 6.13 -4.36
CA GLN A 222 -28.12 6.33 -2.97
C GLN A 222 -29.32 5.46 -2.57
N ASP A 223 -30.08 4.99 -3.56
CA ASP A 223 -31.19 4.04 -3.39
C ASP A 223 -30.71 2.59 -3.18
N LYS A 224 -29.44 2.31 -3.49
CA LYS A 224 -28.85 0.96 -3.44
C LYS A 224 -27.70 0.83 -2.44
N ASN A 225 -27.25 1.94 -1.87
CA ASN A 225 -26.14 2.01 -0.93
C ASN A 225 -26.56 2.81 0.31
N VAL A 226 -25.91 2.53 1.44
CA VAL A 226 -26.16 3.21 2.72
C VAL A 226 -25.05 4.23 2.95
N PHE A 227 -25.42 5.51 3.06
CA PHE A 227 -24.50 6.59 3.42
C PHE A 227 -24.88 7.17 4.78
N LEU A 228 -23.97 7.14 5.74
CA LEU A 228 -24.16 7.69 7.09
C LEU A 228 -23.08 8.73 7.39
N ASP A 229 -23.49 9.89 7.90
CA ASP A 229 -22.59 10.98 8.33
C ASP A 229 -21.53 11.38 7.29
N CYS A 230 -21.92 11.33 6.01
CA CYS A 230 -21.06 11.68 4.90
C CYS A 230 -21.24 13.16 4.49
N TYR A 231 -20.23 13.73 3.84
CA TYR A 231 -20.20 15.14 3.44
C TYR A 231 -20.00 15.28 1.93
N ALA A 232 -20.69 16.23 1.30
CA ALA A 232 -20.38 16.67 -0.06
C ALA A 232 -19.66 18.02 0.01
N VAL A 233 -18.42 18.05 -0.49
CA VAL A 233 -17.50 19.19 -0.40
C VAL A 233 -16.80 19.34 -1.75
N ASP A 234 -16.76 20.55 -2.31
CA ASP A 234 -15.98 20.79 -3.52
C ASP A 234 -14.52 20.43 -3.27
N ILE A 235 -13.86 19.74 -4.20
CA ILE A 235 -12.48 19.28 -4.03
C ILE A 235 -11.50 20.42 -3.69
N ARG A 236 -11.80 21.64 -4.15
CA ARG A 236 -10.99 22.84 -3.88
C ARG A 236 -11.05 23.28 -2.41
N ASP A 237 -12.04 22.81 -1.68
CA ASP A 237 -12.31 23.17 -0.29
C ASP A 237 -11.98 22.00 0.68
N ILE A 238 -11.62 20.83 0.19
CA ILE A 238 -11.28 19.67 1.04
C ILE A 238 -9.90 19.85 1.67
N PHE A 239 -8.87 20.04 0.86
CA PHE A 239 -7.49 20.06 1.32
C PHE A 239 -6.98 21.50 1.52
N SER A 240 -6.14 21.69 2.53
CA SER A 240 -5.46 22.96 2.81
C SER A 240 -4.19 23.15 1.98
N ASP A 241 -3.56 22.05 1.55
CA ASP A 241 -2.27 22.05 0.85
C ASP A 241 -2.40 22.15 -0.67
N ALA A 242 -3.56 21.80 -1.25
CA ALA A 242 -3.83 21.95 -2.68
C ALA A 242 -5.33 21.92 -3.01
N GLN A 243 -5.67 22.39 -4.21
CA GLN A 243 -7.04 22.36 -4.76
C GLN A 243 -7.38 21.07 -5.53
N ASN A 244 -6.65 19.99 -5.28
CA ASN A 244 -6.83 18.70 -5.93
C ASN A 244 -6.39 17.57 -5.00
N ALA A 245 -6.71 16.34 -5.36
CA ALA A 245 -6.33 15.14 -4.61
C ALA A 245 -5.06 14.46 -5.14
N THR A 246 -4.42 14.96 -6.20
CA THR A 246 -3.31 14.27 -6.85
C THR A 246 -2.13 14.10 -5.89
N TYR A 247 -1.60 12.88 -5.83
CA TYR A 247 -0.42 12.56 -5.04
C TYR A 247 0.84 13.22 -5.59
N SER A 248 1.65 13.73 -4.67
CA SER A 248 3.07 14.01 -4.85
C SER A 248 3.78 13.77 -3.51
N ALA A 249 5.10 13.60 -3.56
CA ALA A 249 5.91 13.41 -2.34
C ALA A 249 5.78 14.58 -1.35
N SER A 250 5.42 15.77 -1.82
CA SER A 250 5.25 16.96 -0.97
C SER A 250 3.85 17.12 -0.37
N ARG A 251 2.87 16.28 -0.74
CA ARG A 251 1.50 16.38 -0.20
C ARG A 251 1.46 16.06 1.29
N THR A 252 0.71 16.86 2.03
CA THR A 252 0.36 16.61 3.43
C THR A 252 -1.05 16.03 3.57
N PHE A 253 -1.93 16.30 2.60
CA PHE A 253 -3.36 15.94 2.64
C PHE A 253 -4.10 16.44 3.87
N GLU A 254 -3.63 17.51 4.49
CA GLU A 254 -4.32 18.18 5.59
C GLU A 254 -5.65 18.75 5.11
N ILE A 255 -6.74 18.41 5.79
CA ILE A 255 -8.07 18.89 5.44
C ILE A 255 -8.36 20.26 6.06
N GLN A 256 -9.22 21.07 5.43
CA GLN A 256 -9.50 22.43 5.88
C GLN A 256 -10.33 22.48 7.18
N GLN A 257 -11.16 21.46 7.44
CA GLN A 257 -12.09 21.44 8.59
C GLN A 257 -11.97 20.15 9.42
N PRO A 258 -10.81 19.86 10.03
CA PRO A 258 -10.57 18.60 10.76
C PRO A 258 -11.46 18.43 12.00
N GLY A 259 -11.96 19.52 12.58
CA GLY A 259 -12.91 19.47 13.70
C GLY A 259 -14.37 19.24 13.30
N ILE A 260 -14.70 19.33 12.02
CA ILE A 260 -16.05 19.08 11.47
C ILE A 260 -16.08 17.71 10.79
N TRP A 261 -15.08 17.43 9.95
CA TRP A 261 -14.96 16.17 9.23
C TRP A 261 -14.24 15.13 10.09
N VAL A 262 -14.96 14.67 11.10
CA VAL A 262 -14.50 13.68 12.08
C VAL A 262 -15.05 12.30 11.74
N GLY A 263 -14.16 11.31 11.76
CA GLY A 263 -14.41 9.91 11.56
C GLY A 263 -15.13 9.23 12.72
N THR A 264 -15.52 7.97 12.51
CA THR A 264 -16.17 7.13 13.52
C THR A 264 -15.31 6.87 14.76
N ASP A 265 -14.00 7.03 14.62
CA ASP A 265 -12.99 6.81 15.66
C ASP A 265 -12.54 8.11 16.36
N GLY A 266 -13.19 9.23 16.06
CA GLY A 266 -12.88 10.54 16.63
C GLY A 266 -11.67 11.24 15.98
N GLN A 267 -11.11 10.68 14.91
CA GLN A 267 -9.99 11.27 14.16
C GLN A 267 -10.48 12.02 12.92
N GLU A 268 -9.61 12.77 12.27
CA GLU A 268 -9.98 13.45 11.02
C GLU A 268 -10.24 12.45 9.88
N ILE A 269 -11.27 12.71 9.06
CA ILE A 269 -11.55 11.93 7.85
C ILE A 269 -10.39 12.10 6.87
N GLY A 270 -9.95 10.99 6.26
CA GLY A 270 -8.92 10.95 5.22
C GLY A 270 -7.68 10.19 5.65
N ILE A 271 -6.58 10.41 4.92
CA ILE A 271 -5.42 9.53 5.00
C ILE A 271 -4.51 9.79 6.21
N ARG A 272 -4.51 11.01 6.75
CA ARG A 272 -3.44 11.47 7.65
C ARG A 272 -3.28 10.64 8.92
N TYR A 273 -4.37 10.11 9.46
CA TYR A 273 -4.31 9.41 10.74
C TYR A 273 -3.60 8.06 10.60
N GLY A 274 -2.36 7.98 11.09
CA GLY A 274 -1.51 6.79 10.99
C GLY A 274 -0.78 6.62 9.66
N TRP A 275 -0.91 7.58 8.73
CA TRP A 275 -0.12 7.62 7.49
C TRP A 275 1.35 7.85 7.81
N SER A 276 2.18 6.89 7.41
CA SER A 276 3.62 7.00 7.49
C SER A 276 4.25 6.53 6.20
N LYS A 277 5.23 7.30 5.73
CA LYS A 277 6.01 7.01 4.53
C LYS A 277 7.26 6.19 4.83
N VAL A 278 7.64 6.11 6.11
CA VAL A 278 8.91 5.55 6.57
C VAL A 278 8.70 4.12 7.09
N PRO A 279 9.40 3.11 6.54
CA PRO A 279 9.31 1.71 6.98
C PRO A 279 9.69 1.51 8.44
N LYS A 280 9.07 0.53 9.10
CA LYS A 280 9.33 0.17 10.50
C LYS A 280 10.51 -0.79 10.60
N THR A 281 11.52 -0.59 9.77
CA THR A 281 12.69 -1.46 9.73
C THR A 281 13.70 -0.94 10.76
N PRO A 282 14.17 -1.79 11.70
CA PRO A 282 15.31 -1.45 12.54
C PRO A 282 16.52 -1.18 11.66
N VAL A 283 17.16 -0.02 11.84
CA VAL A 283 18.39 0.32 11.15
C VAL A 283 19.48 0.55 12.16
N VAL A 284 20.60 -0.16 11.97
CA VAL A 284 21.84 0.11 12.70
C VAL A 284 22.39 1.43 12.19
N THR A 285 22.48 2.41 13.09
CA THR A 285 22.92 3.78 12.80
C THR A 285 24.39 3.98 13.09
N ASN A 286 24.91 3.27 14.10
CA ASN A 286 26.33 3.20 14.42
C ASN A 286 26.71 1.74 14.64
N LEU A 287 27.86 1.33 14.11
CA LEU A 287 28.45 0.02 14.34
C LEU A 287 29.93 0.25 14.69
N ASN A 288 30.28 -0.07 15.93
CA ASN A 288 31.65 -0.07 16.41
C ASN A 288 32.07 -1.50 16.69
N THR A 289 33.21 -1.88 16.16
CA THR A 289 33.80 -3.20 16.39
C THR A 289 35.15 -3.03 17.05
N THR A 290 35.35 -3.69 18.17
CA THR A 290 36.61 -3.68 18.92
C THR A 290 37.11 -5.11 19.07
N VAL A 291 38.36 -5.36 18.71
CA VAL A 291 38.98 -6.68 18.91
C VAL A 291 39.73 -6.67 20.23
N SER A 292 39.35 -7.58 21.14
CA SER A 292 39.98 -7.77 22.44
C SER A 292 40.47 -9.21 22.58
N GLY A 293 41.75 -9.44 22.25
CA GLY A 293 42.32 -10.78 22.17
C GLY A 293 41.68 -11.60 21.04
N GLU A 294 41.05 -12.73 21.39
CA GLU A 294 40.29 -13.58 20.46
C GLU A 294 38.81 -13.17 20.34
N ASN A 295 38.37 -12.15 21.08
CA ASN A 295 36.98 -11.71 21.08
C ASN A 295 36.78 -10.52 20.13
N LEU A 296 35.67 -10.54 19.39
CA LEU A 296 35.13 -9.38 18.68
C LEU A 296 33.99 -8.80 19.52
N GLU A 297 34.20 -7.64 20.11
CA GLU A 297 33.14 -6.84 20.72
C GLU A 297 32.48 -6.00 19.61
N VAL A 298 31.15 -6.02 19.59
CA VAL A 298 30.34 -5.27 18.63
C VAL A 298 29.35 -4.41 19.42
N ASP A 299 29.60 -3.11 19.42
CA ASP A 299 28.68 -2.11 19.95
C ASP A 299 27.91 -1.50 18.78
N TYR A 300 26.58 -1.41 18.90
CA TYR A 300 25.77 -0.79 17.87
C TYR A 300 24.60 0.00 18.45
N ASP A 301 24.27 1.08 17.75
CA ASP A 301 23.04 1.83 17.98
C ASP A 301 22.03 1.44 16.90
N ALA A 302 20.82 1.06 17.30
CA ALA A 302 19.72 0.79 16.38
C ALA A 302 18.54 1.72 16.66
N ILE A 303 17.93 2.22 15.59
CA ILE A 303 16.64 2.92 15.65
C ILE A 303 15.61 2.15 14.84
N VAL A 304 14.36 2.14 15.30
CA VAL A 304 13.23 1.75 14.43
C VAL A 304 12.82 3.02 13.70
N ARG A 305 12.86 2.98 12.37
CA ARG A 305 12.40 4.09 11.53
C ARG A 305 10.88 4.17 11.45
#